data_AF-A0AA37LS96-F1
#
_entry.id   AF-A0AA37LS96-F1
#
_cell.length_a   1.000
_cell.length_b   1.000
_cell.length_c   1.000
_cell.angle_alpha   90.00
_cell.angle_beta   90.00
_cell.angle_gamma   90.00
#
_symmetry.space_group_name_H-M   'P 1'
#
loop_
_entity.id
_entity.type
_entity.pdbx_description
1 polymer ?
#
loop_
_entity_poly.entity_id
_entity_poly.type
_entity_poly.pdbx_seq_one_letter_code
_entity_poly.pdbx_strand_id
1 'polypeptide(L)'
;MDNFTAIAECEASFGPVATVCSNRFDFTLLFEQSMLNIGPSAALLLALPLRLQQLFRRRQKVLRQNPLDAAKIAACIAFGGLQIALLALWAQQAPFSNRVSIAAAVLGVLDAFALALLSHMEHVRSIRPSTVLCVYLIFSLMFDAVQCRTLWMLPGLRHLASVFTAALAVKSTIFLLEVQGKRRFLLAALQHLSPEATSGIVARGFFWWLNGLLGKGFKSVLSPSMLYNIDDDLRSEHLLPQLSAIWNQRRGKGRHALLLSISTSTKMAFLFTAVPRLILIGFKVSQPFLINRIIKYVDGDRGSHWVSTNTIFFGI
;
A
#
# COMPACT_ATOMS: atom_id res chain seq x y z
N MET A 1 23.12 -14.32 29.29
CA MET A 1 23.39 -14.05 27.86
C MET A 1 22.64 -15.03 26.96
N ASP A 2 22.38 -16.24 27.44
CA ASP A 2 21.79 -17.37 26.71
C ASP A 2 20.37 -17.12 26.16
N ASN A 3 19.54 -16.34 26.88
CA ASN A 3 18.18 -16.05 26.43
C ASN A 3 18.15 -15.10 25.21
N PHE A 4 19.12 -14.18 25.11
CA PHE A 4 19.14 -13.19 24.01
C PHE A 4 19.61 -13.80 22.69
N THR A 5 20.60 -14.70 22.76
CA THR A 5 21.09 -15.46 21.60
C THR A 5 20.07 -16.47 21.12
N ALA A 6 19.37 -17.16 22.04
CA ALA A 6 18.29 -18.09 21.68
C ALA A 6 17.11 -17.38 20.98
N ILE A 7 16.73 -16.17 21.43
CA ILE A 7 15.71 -15.36 20.75
C ILE A 7 16.17 -14.99 19.33
N ALA A 8 17.43 -14.61 19.15
CA ALA A 8 17.96 -14.23 17.84
C ALA A 8 18.06 -15.40 16.86
N GLU A 9 18.44 -16.60 17.32
CA GLU A 9 18.42 -17.81 16.50
C GLU A 9 17.00 -18.20 16.08
N CYS A 10 16.02 -18.03 16.98
CA CYS A 10 14.61 -18.27 16.66
C CYS A 10 14.08 -17.31 15.58
N GLU A 11 14.38 -16.02 15.71
CA GLU A 11 13.99 -14.98 14.74
C GLU A 11 14.72 -15.12 13.39
N ALA A 12 15.86 -15.82 13.37
CA ALA A 12 16.60 -16.20 12.17
C ALA A 12 16.02 -17.44 11.47
N SER A 13 15.08 -18.16 12.07
CA SER A 13 14.43 -19.31 11.43
C SER A 13 13.38 -18.86 10.41
N PHE A 14 13.37 -19.52 9.24
CA PHE A 14 12.38 -19.25 8.19
C PHE A 14 11.06 -19.94 8.52
N GLY A 15 10.05 -19.17 8.94
CA GLY A 15 8.72 -19.70 9.18
C GLY A 15 7.68 -18.60 9.40
N PRO A 16 6.41 -18.80 8.98
CA PRO A 16 5.37 -17.79 9.17
C PRO A 16 4.94 -17.65 10.64
N VAL A 17 5.39 -18.53 11.55
CA VAL A 17 4.92 -18.54 12.94
C VAL A 17 6.10 -18.76 13.89
N ALA A 18 6.35 -17.81 14.78
CA ALA A 18 7.39 -17.87 15.82
C ALA A 18 6.98 -18.68 17.08
N THR A 19 5.95 -19.54 17.01
CA THR A 19 5.38 -20.25 18.17
C THR A 19 6.32 -21.25 18.82
N VAL A 20 7.34 -21.72 18.10
CA VAL A 20 8.22 -22.81 18.57
C VAL A 20 9.23 -22.31 19.60
N CYS A 21 9.54 -21.01 19.64
CA CYS A 21 10.56 -20.48 20.56
C CYS A 21 10.23 -19.10 21.19
N SER A 22 9.09 -18.52 20.86
CA SER A 22 8.49 -17.39 21.58
C SER A 22 7.02 -17.71 21.83
N ASN A 23 6.45 -17.37 22.99
CA ASN A 23 5.01 -17.54 23.25
C ASN A 23 4.13 -16.56 22.42
N ARG A 24 4.68 -16.08 21.29
CA ARG A 24 4.18 -15.07 20.39
C ARG A 24 3.80 -15.73 19.06
N PHE A 25 2.54 -15.56 18.68
CA PHE A 25 2.04 -15.94 17.35
C PHE A 25 2.18 -14.75 16.40
N ASP A 26 3.42 -14.33 16.13
CA ASP A 26 3.76 -13.34 15.10
C ASP A 26 4.72 -13.99 14.09
N PHE A 27 4.91 -13.33 12.95
CA PHE A 27 5.88 -13.75 11.94
C PHE A 27 7.30 -13.68 12.50
N THR A 28 8.21 -14.54 12.03
CA THR A 28 9.63 -14.38 12.36
C THR A 28 10.18 -13.13 11.67
N LEU A 29 11.12 -12.45 12.30
CA LEU A 29 11.77 -11.26 11.77
C LEU A 29 12.34 -11.49 10.36
N LEU A 30 12.91 -12.68 10.11
CA LEU A 30 13.41 -13.05 8.78
C LEU A 30 12.27 -13.19 7.77
N PHE A 31 11.12 -13.78 8.13
CA PHE A 31 9.96 -13.84 7.25
C PHE A 31 9.42 -12.45 6.92
N GLU A 32 9.32 -11.56 7.92
CA GLU A 32 8.87 -10.17 7.69
C GLU A 32 9.81 -9.43 6.74
N GLN A 33 11.12 -9.50 6.97
CA GLN A 33 12.09 -8.86 6.08
C GLN A 33 12.04 -9.46 4.66
N SER A 34 12.00 -10.79 4.53
CA SER A 34 12.06 -11.45 3.22
C SER A 34 10.79 -11.32 2.39
N MET A 35 9.61 -11.40 3.00
CA MET A 35 8.35 -11.38 2.26
C MET A 35 7.70 -9.99 2.27
N LEU A 36 7.68 -9.35 3.45
CA LEU A 36 6.91 -8.11 3.66
C LEU A 36 7.72 -6.85 3.31
N ASN A 37 9.05 -6.91 3.33
CA ASN A 37 9.92 -5.80 2.94
C ASN A 37 10.51 -5.98 1.53
N ILE A 38 11.26 -7.08 1.29
CA ILE A 38 11.86 -7.35 -0.03
C ILE A 38 10.79 -7.50 -1.13
N GLY A 39 9.64 -8.09 -0.84
CA GLY A 39 8.56 -8.30 -1.81
C GLY A 39 8.07 -7.00 -2.47
N PRO A 40 7.58 -6.02 -1.69
CA PRO A 40 7.21 -4.69 -2.20
C PRO A 40 8.36 -3.97 -2.90
N SER A 41 9.58 -4.00 -2.36
CA SER A 41 10.76 -3.37 -2.95
C SER A 41 11.08 -3.94 -4.33
N ALA A 42 11.11 -5.27 -4.45
CA ALA A 42 11.34 -5.96 -5.72
C ALA A 42 10.25 -5.61 -6.74
N ALA A 43 8.98 -5.59 -6.33
CA ALA A 43 7.88 -5.19 -7.19
C ALA A 43 8.02 -3.75 -7.69
N LEU A 44 8.43 -2.81 -6.83
CA LEU A 44 8.68 -1.43 -7.21
C LEU A 44 9.85 -1.33 -8.20
N LEU A 45 10.98 -1.96 -7.89
CA LEU A 45 12.19 -1.91 -8.73
C LEU A 45 11.99 -2.57 -10.10
N LEU A 46 11.13 -3.59 -10.20
CA LEU A 46 10.73 -4.18 -11.49
C LEU A 46 9.76 -3.27 -12.26
N ALA A 47 8.85 -2.58 -11.57
CA ALA A 47 7.91 -1.64 -12.19
C ALA A 47 8.58 -0.32 -12.61
N LEU A 48 9.65 0.08 -11.92
CA LEU A 48 10.44 1.30 -12.12
C LEU A 48 10.85 1.51 -13.59
N PRO A 49 11.61 0.62 -14.26
CA PRO A 49 12.09 0.85 -15.62
C PRO A 49 10.94 0.95 -16.63
N LEU A 50 9.93 0.09 -16.51
CA LEU A 50 8.74 0.12 -17.38
C LEU A 50 8.02 1.45 -17.25
N ARG A 51 7.85 1.93 -16.02
CA ARG A 51 7.16 3.18 -15.74
C ARG A 51 7.96 4.38 -16.24
N LEU A 52 9.27 4.39 -15.99
CA LEU A 52 10.17 5.42 -16.52
C LEU A 52 10.10 5.47 -18.04
N GLN A 53 10.18 4.33 -18.73
CA GLN A 53 10.08 4.27 -20.20
C GLN A 53 8.75 4.83 -20.71
N GLN A 54 7.63 4.49 -20.06
CA GLN A 54 6.32 5.08 -20.38
C GLN A 54 6.33 6.61 -20.21
N LEU A 55 7.01 7.10 -19.17
CA LEU A 55 7.05 8.52 -18.85
C LEU A 55 8.00 9.30 -19.77
N PHE A 56 9.12 8.71 -20.19
CA PHE A 56 10.04 9.27 -21.19
C PHE A 56 9.37 9.50 -22.54
N ARG A 57 8.40 8.65 -22.90
CA ARG A 57 7.62 8.81 -24.14
C ARG A 57 6.56 9.92 -24.06
N ARG A 58 6.26 10.46 -22.87
CA ARG A 58 5.27 11.53 -22.70
C ARG A 58 5.95 12.89 -22.81
N ARG A 59 5.31 13.81 -23.55
CA ARG A 59 5.78 15.20 -23.67
C ARG A 59 5.82 15.87 -22.29
N GLN A 60 6.85 16.67 -22.06
CA GLN A 60 7.02 17.47 -20.86
C GLN A 60 5.86 18.48 -20.75
N LYS A 61 5.21 18.52 -19.59
CA LYS A 61 4.06 19.40 -19.32
C LYS A 61 4.32 20.11 -17.99
N VAL A 62 5.33 20.97 -17.94
CA VAL A 62 5.60 21.78 -16.74
C VAL A 62 4.87 23.12 -16.89
N LEU A 63 3.94 23.42 -16.00
CA LEU A 63 3.24 24.71 -15.97
C LEU A 63 3.59 25.59 -14.76
N ARG A 64 4.17 25.06 -13.66
CA ARG A 64 4.63 25.91 -12.54
C ARG A 64 5.44 25.16 -11.48
N GLN A 65 6.48 25.81 -10.94
CA GLN A 65 7.16 25.37 -9.73
C GLN A 65 6.22 25.50 -8.52
N ASN A 66 6.15 24.47 -7.68
CA ASN A 66 5.25 24.40 -6.52
C ASN A 66 6.08 24.10 -5.25
N PRO A 67 5.88 24.85 -4.13
CA PRO A 67 6.54 24.53 -2.86
C PRO A 67 6.31 23.10 -2.36
N LEU A 68 5.19 22.46 -2.75
CA LEU A 68 4.93 21.06 -2.42
C LEU A 68 5.92 20.08 -3.06
N ASP A 69 6.54 20.44 -4.18
CA ASP A 69 7.56 19.59 -4.82
C ASP A 69 8.87 19.60 -4.03
N ALA A 70 9.29 20.78 -3.55
CA ALA A 70 10.42 20.90 -2.64
C ALA A 70 10.20 20.09 -1.35
N ALA A 71 8.99 20.11 -0.79
CA ALA A 71 8.64 19.29 0.37
C ALA A 71 8.73 17.78 0.08
N LYS A 72 8.32 17.32 -1.11
CA LYS A 72 8.45 15.91 -1.52
C LYS A 72 9.89 15.48 -1.67
N ILE A 73 10.72 16.31 -2.31
CA ILE A 73 12.14 16.03 -2.50
C ILE A 73 12.83 16.00 -1.13
N ALA A 74 12.56 16.96 -0.25
CA ALA A 74 13.09 16.98 1.11
C ALA A 74 12.68 15.73 1.90
N ALA A 75 11.42 15.29 1.80
CA ALA A 75 10.94 14.07 2.44
C ALA A 75 11.63 12.82 1.87
N CYS A 76 11.89 12.75 0.55
CA CYS A 76 12.63 11.65 -0.06
C CYS A 76 14.09 11.61 0.40
N ILE A 77 14.75 12.77 0.52
CA ILE A 77 16.13 12.87 1.04
C ILE A 77 16.17 12.41 2.50
N ALA A 78 15.25 12.89 3.34
CA ALA A 78 15.14 12.48 4.73
C ALA A 78 14.91 10.96 4.85
N PHE A 79 14.04 10.39 4.00
CA PHE A 79 13.81 8.96 3.95
C PHE A 79 15.07 8.19 3.55
N GLY A 80 15.81 8.64 2.54
CA GLY A 80 17.08 8.04 2.14
C GLY A 80 18.14 8.06 3.26
N GLY A 81 18.26 9.19 3.96
CA GLY A 81 19.16 9.30 5.12
C GLY A 81 18.79 8.32 6.25
N LEU A 82 17.49 8.18 6.54
CA LEU A 82 17.01 7.21 7.53
C LEU A 82 17.25 5.76 7.09
N GLN A 83 17.11 5.43 5.81
CA GLN A 83 17.41 4.09 5.28
C GLN A 83 18.90 3.76 5.38
N ILE A 84 19.78 4.73 5.12
CA ILE A 84 21.23 4.55 5.30
C ILE A 84 21.57 4.35 6.79
N ALA A 85 20.94 5.13 7.68
CA ALA A 85 21.11 4.95 9.12
C ALA A 85 20.63 3.56 9.58
N LEU A 86 19.49 3.08 9.08
CA LEU A 86 19.00 1.73 9.36
C LEU A 86 19.96 0.65 8.86
N LEU A 87 20.52 0.80 7.66
CA LEU A 87 21.54 -0.12 7.13
C LEU A 87 22.77 -0.19 8.05
N ALA A 88 23.27 0.95 8.51
CA ALA A 88 24.40 1.01 9.45
C ALA A 88 24.07 0.35 10.80
N LEU A 89 22.87 0.59 11.34
CA LEU A 89 22.40 -0.02 12.59
C LEU A 89 22.25 -1.54 12.45
N TRP A 90 21.67 -2.02 11.35
CA TRP A 90 21.57 -3.46 11.08
C TRP A 90 22.94 -4.13 10.97
N ALA A 91 23.95 -3.44 10.42
CA ALA A 91 25.31 -3.98 10.31
C ALA A 91 26.01 -4.13 11.68
N GLN A 92 25.62 -3.35 12.68
CA GLN A 92 26.25 -3.34 14.01
C GLN A 92 25.53 -4.22 15.04
N GLN A 93 24.28 -4.60 14.78
CA GLN A 93 23.41 -5.25 15.76
C GLN A 93 23.52 -6.79 15.74
N ALA A 94 24.68 -7.34 16.12
CA ALA A 94 24.80 -8.77 16.40
C ALA A 94 24.01 -9.13 17.68
N PRO A 95 23.32 -10.29 17.77
CA PRO A 95 23.22 -11.40 16.80
C PRO A 95 22.06 -11.30 15.79
N PHE A 96 21.25 -10.23 15.80
CA PHE A 96 20.11 -10.06 14.87
C PHE A 96 20.51 -9.63 13.45
N SER A 97 21.77 -9.28 13.25
CA SER A 97 22.34 -8.96 11.94
C SER A 97 22.46 -10.21 11.09
N ASN A 98 21.51 -10.41 10.19
CA ASN A 98 21.49 -11.49 9.21
C ASN A 98 21.62 -10.93 7.79
N ARG A 99 22.09 -11.77 6.86
CA ARG A 99 22.22 -11.41 5.42
C ARG A 99 20.91 -10.84 4.85
N VAL A 100 19.77 -11.36 5.30
CA VAL A 100 18.42 -10.92 4.89
C VAL A 100 18.12 -9.51 5.42
N SER A 101 18.45 -9.21 6.68
CA SER A 101 18.28 -7.86 7.25
C SER A 101 19.06 -6.82 6.47
N ILE A 102 20.31 -7.14 6.12
CA ILE A 102 21.19 -6.26 5.33
C ILE A 102 20.63 -6.09 3.92
N ALA A 103 20.23 -7.17 3.25
CA ALA A 103 19.63 -7.11 1.92
C ALA A 103 18.34 -6.26 1.90
N ALA A 104 17.46 -6.43 2.89
CA ALA A 104 16.26 -5.62 3.03
C ALA A 104 16.58 -4.13 3.25
N ALA A 105 17.59 -3.81 4.07
CA ALA A 105 18.03 -2.43 4.28
C ALA A 105 18.64 -1.81 3.02
N VAL A 106 19.43 -2.57 2.24
CA VAL A 106 19.96 -2.12 0.93
C VAL A 106 18.84 -1.85 -0.05
N LEU A 107 17.83 -2.73 -0.13
CA LEU A 107 16.65 -2.50 -0.96
C LEU A 107 15.87 -1.26 -0.49
N GLY A 108 15.77 -1.01 0.81
CA GLY A 108 15.17 0.22 1.34
C GLY A 108 15.87 1.49 0.86
N VAL A 109 17.21 1.47 0.75
CA VAL A 109 17.99 2.59 0.16
C VAL A 109 17.69 2.72 -1.33
N LEU A 110 17.64 1.61 -2.07
CA LEU A 110 17.28 1.62 -3.50
C LEU A 110 15.86 2.13 -3.73
N ASP A 111 14.92 1.78 -2.85
CA ASP A 111 13.55 2.27 -2.89
C ASP A 111 13.49 3.77 -2.64
N ALA A 112 14.30 4.30 -1.73
CA ALA A 112 14.38 5.75 -1.50
C ALA A 112 14.81 6.49 -2.78
N PHE A 113 15.81 5.95 -3.49
CA PHE A 113 16.23 6.49 -4.78
C PHE A 113 15.14 6.35 -5.86
N ALA A 114 14.51 5.18 -5.94
CA ALA A 114 13.43 4.92 -6.89
C ALA A 114 12.23 5.86 -6.67
N LEU A 115 11.83 6.08 -5.41
CA LEU A 115 10.77 7.01 -5.02
C LEU A 115 11.11 8.45 -5.39
N ALA A 116 12.34 8.90 -5.10
CA ALA A 116 12.79 10.24 -5.45
C ALA A 116 12.74 10.45 -6.98
N LEU A 117 13.26 9.48 -7.75
CA LEU A 117 13.29 9.52 -9.20
C LEU A 117 11.89 9.50 -9.81
N LEU A 118 11.00 8.60 -9.36
CA LEU A 118 9.61 8.56 -9.84
C LEU A 118 8.87 9.84 -9.50
N SER A 119 8.97 10.30 -8.24
CA SER A 119 8.29 11.51 -7.79
C SER A 119 8.69 12.71 -8.65
N HIS A 120 9.99 12.88 -8.91
CA HIS A 120 10.51 13.96 -9.74
C HIS A 120 10.06 13.85 -11.20
N MET A 121 10.23 12.67 -11.82
CA MET A 121 9.85 12.43 -13.21
C MET A 121 8.35 12.63 -13.44
N GLU A 122 7.53 12.17 -12.50
CA GLU A 122 6.08 12.34 -12.55
C GLU A 122 5.65 13.77 -12.29
N HIS A 123 6.37 14.53 -11.47
CA HIS A 123 6.13 15.96 -11.34
C HIS A 123 6.36 16.70 -12.66
N VAL A 124 7.45 16.40 -13.36
CA VAL A 124 7.83 17.08 -14.61
C VAL A 124 6.94 16.70 -15.79
N ARG A 125 6.45 15.45 -15.83
CA ARG A 125 5.79 14.88 -17.02
C ARG A 125 4.35 14.44 -16.83
N SER A 126 3.80 14.44 -15.61
CA SER A 126 2.44 13.95 -15.35
C SER A 126 1.63 14.89 -14.46
N ILE A 127 0.44 15.27 -14.95
CA ILE A 127 -0.56 16.02 -14.19
C ILE A 127 -1.29 15.10 -13.18
N ARG A 128 -1.29 13.78 -13.40
CA ARG A 128 -2.04 12.80 -12.56
C ARG A 128 -1.18 12.18 -11.45
N PRO A 129 -1.78 11.79 -10.30
CA PRO A 129 -1.12 11.01 -9.24
C PRO A 129 -0.64 9.69 -9.79
N SER A 130 0.52 9.26 -9.30
CA SER A 130 1.03 7.98 -9.73
C SER A 130 0.31 6.87 -9.01
N THR A 131 -0.48 6.14 -9.79
CA THR A 131 -1.14 4.93 -9.32
C THR A 131 -0.12 3.91 -8.83
N VAL A 132 1.02 3.76 -9.53
CA VAL A 132 2.09 2.84 -9.14
C VAL A 132 2.71 3.24 -7.80
N LEU A 133 3.08 4.51 -7.64
CA LEU A 133 3.71 5.00 -6.42
C LEU A 133 2.74 4.95 -5.22
N CYS A 134 1.47 5.32 -5.41
CA CYS A 134 0.46 5.21 -4.35
C CYS A 134 0.19 3.77 -3.93
N VAL A 135 0.06 2.84 -4.89
CA VAL A 135 -0.17 1.42 -4.59
C VAL A 135 1.01 0.85 -3.82
N TYR A 136 2.23 1.09 -4.30
CA TYR A 136 3.45 0.68 -3.61
C TYR A 136 3.50 1.22 -2.18
N LEU A 137 3.28 2.53 -1.99
CA LEU A 137 3.34 3.15 -0.67
C LEU A 137 2.29 2.59 0.29
N ILE A 138 1.07 2.31 -0.15
CA ILE A 138 0.04 1.72 0.71
C ILE A 138 0.46 0.34 1.20
N PHE A 139 0.86 -0.55 0.29
CA PHE A 139 1.26 -1.90 0.66
C PHE A 139 2.53 -1.90 1.51
N SER A 140 3.54 -1.13 1.12
CA SER A 140 4.78 -0.99 1.89
C SER A 140 4.52 -0.41 3.29
N LEU A 141 3.67 0.61 3.44
CA LEU A 141 3.32 1.16 4.75
C LEU A 141 2.61 0.15 5.65
N MET A 142 1.69 -0.66 5.10
CA MET A 142 1.01 -1.70 5.87
C MET A 142 1.98 -2.77 6.38
N PHE A 143 2.92 -3.19 5.53
CA PHE A 143 3.91 -4.20 5.87
C PHE A 143 4.98 -3.68 6.83
N ASP A 144 5.47 -2.46 6.60
CA ASP A 144 6.41 -1.80 7.51
C ASP A 144 5.78 -1.59 8.89
N ALA A 145 4.47 -1.33 8.99
CA ALA A 145 3.80 -1.18 10.28
C ALA A 145 3.85 -2.48 11.11
N VAL A 146 3.71 -3.65 10.46
CA VAL A 146 3.86 -4.96 11.11
C VAL A 146 5.30 -5.13 11.60
N GLN A 147 6.28 -4.87 10.73
CA GLN A 147 7.70 -4.99 11.09
C GLN A 147 8.11 -4.03 12.23
N CYS A 148 7.58 -2.80 12.21
CA CYS A 148 7.81 -1.82 13.26
C CYS A 148 7.31 -2.32 14.62
N ARG A 149 6.10 -2.88 14.68
CA ARG A 149 5.54 -3.50 15.90
C ARG A 149 6.44 -4.63 16.39
N THR A 150 6.89 -5.50 15.49
CA THR A 150 7.76 -6.63 15.83
C THR A 150 9.09 -6.16 16.42
N LEU A 151 9.71 -5.12 15.85
CA LEU A 151 10.95 -4.51 16.34
C LEU A 151 10.80 -3.90 17.74
N TRP A 152 9.66 -3.28 18.06
CA TRP A 152 9.39 -2.73 19.40
C TRP A 152 9.20 -3.81 20.47
N MET A 153 8.73 -5.00 20.09
CA MET A 153 8.57 -6.11 21.02
C MET A 153 9.87 -6.86 21.32
N LEU A 154 10.89 -6.76 20.46
CA LEU A 154 12.15 -7.45 20.66
C LEU A 154 13.08 -6.67 21.63
N PRO A 155 13.59 -7.31 22.69
CA PRO A 155 14.51 -6.67 23.61
C PRO A 155 15.82 -6.30 22.88
N GLY A 156 16.43 -5.17 23.25
CA GLY A 156 17.73 -4.73 22.70
C GLY A 156 17.69 -4.04 21.34
N LEU A 157 16.52 -3.97 20.67
CA LEU A 157 16.36 -3.34 19.34
C LEU A 157 15.71 -1.95 19.37
N ARG A 158 15.62 -1.31 20.55
CA ARG A 158 14.88 -0.04 20.74
C ARG A 158 15.39 1.11 19.85
N HIS A 159 16.71 1.26 19.73
CA HIS A 159 17.31 2.28 18.87
C HIS A 159 16.94 2.05 17.39
N LEU A 160 17.01 0.81 16.94
CA LEU A 160 16.61 0.43 15.58
C LEU A 160 15.12 0.67 15.35
N ALA A 161 14.27 0.26 16.30
CA ALA A 161 12.83 0.48 16.26
C ALA A 161 12.47 1.97 16.18
N SER A 162 13.17 2.85 16.92
CA SER A 162 12.94 4.29 16.85
C SER A 162 13.26 4.90 15.48
N VAL A 163 14.40 4.52 14.87
CA VAL A 163 14.78 5.00 13.54
C VAL A 163 13.85 4.44 12.47
N PHE A 164 13.43 3.17 12.62
CA PHE A 164 12.46 2.55 11.71
C PHE A 164 11.10 3.22 11.79
N THR A 165 10.65 3.59 12.99
CA THR A 165 9.40 4.36 13.21
C THR A 165 9.49 5.74 12.55
N ALA A 166 10.64 6.42 12.68
CA ALA A 166 10.86 7.69 11.99
C ALA A 166 10.82 7.53 10.46
N ALA A 167 11.44 6.47 9.92
CA ALA A 167 11.39 6.16 8.49
C ALA A 167 9.96 5.89 8.01
N LEU A 168 9.16 5.16 8.79
CA LEU A 168 7.75 4.90 8.54
C LEU A 168 6.92 6.20 8.54
N ALA A 169 7.18 7.12 9.47
CA ALA A 169 6.51 8.42 9.54
C ALA A 169 6.85 9.32 8.34
N VAL A 170 8.12 9.36 7.92
CA VAL A 170 8.54 10.09 6.72
C VAL A 170 7.91 9.45 5.47
N LYS A 171 7.92 8.13 5.33
CA LYS A 171 7.26 7.41 4.23
C LYS A 171 5.76 7.70 4.17
N SER A 172 5.10 7.77 5.33
CA SER A 172 3.68 8.15 5.45
C SER A 172 3.46 9.60 5.00
N THR A 173 4.37 10.50 5.34
CA THR A 173 4.33 11.89 4.89
C THR A 173 4.49 12.00 3.37
N ILE A 174 5.42 11.23 2.76
CA ILE A 174 5.56 11.13 1.30
C ILE A 174 4.24 10.69 0.66
N PHE A 175 3.59 9.66 1.21
CA PHE A 175 2.29 9.19 0.73
C PHE A 175 1.22 10.29 0.80
N LEU A 176 1.10 10.98 1.94
CA LEU A 176 0.14 12.07 2.11
C LEU A 176 0.42 13.22 1.14
N LEU A 177 1.68 13.60 0.95
CA LEU A 177 2.08 14.64 -0.01
C LEU A 177 1.75 14.24 -1.45
N GLU A 178 1.90 12.96 -1.80
CA GLU A 178 1.53 12.46 -3.13
C GLU A 178 0.02 12.52 -3.36
N VAL A 179 -0.78 12.15 -2.36
CA VAL A 179 -2.24 12.19 -2.43
C VAL A 179 -2.77 13.64 -2.43
N GLN A 180 -2.23 14.51 -1.58
CA GLN A 180 -2.70 15.90 -1.42
C GLN A 180 -2.22 16.82 -2.54
N GLY A 181 -0.93 16.73 -2.90
CA GLY A 181 -0.28 17.71 -3.76
C GLY A 181 -0.87 17.78 -5.17
N LYS A 182 -1.50 16.70 -5.62
CA LYS A 182 -2.13 16.63 -6.94
C LYS A 182 -3.61 17.01 -6.92
N ARG A 183 -4.32 16.80 -5.80
CA ARG A 183 -5.73 17.18 -5.67
C ARG A 183 -5.97 18.68 -5.79
N ARG A 184 -5.15 19.50 -5.13
CA ARG A 184 -5.32 20.97 -5.15
C ARG A 184 -5.15 21.56 -6.56
N PHE A 185 -4.25 20.98 -7.37
CA PHE A 185 -4.02 21.42 -8.74
C PHE A 185 -5.09 20.91 -9.72
N LEU A 186 -5.51 19.65 -9.55
CA LEU A 186 -6.59 19.06 -10.32
C LEU A 186 -7.90 19.84 -10.20
N LEU A 187 -8.23 20.35 -9.02
CA LEU A 187 -9.45 21.13 -8.80
C LEU A 187 -9.47 22.47 -9.56
N ALA A 188 -8.30 23.06 -9.85
CA ALA A 188 -8.20 24.34 -10.56
C ALA A 188 -8.11 24.18 -12.09
N ALA A 189 -7.47 23.11 -12.58
CA ALA A 189 -7.28 22.87 -14.01
C ALA A 189 -8.45 22.09 -14.67
N LEU A 190 -9.36 21.49 -13.90
CA LEU A 190 -10.38 20.54 -14.39
C LEU A 190 -11.83 20.96 -14.14
N GLN A 191 -12.18 22.21 -14.37
CA GLN A 191 -13.60 22.57 -14.46
C GLN A 191 -14.33 21.83 -15.62
N HIS A 192 -13.59 21.27 -16.60
CA HIS A 192 -14.17 20.63 -17.79
C HIS A 192 -13.98 19.10 -17.89
N LEU A 193 -13.16 18.47 -17.04
CA LEU A 193 -12.86 17.02 -17.08
C LEU A 193 -13.49 16.30 -15.88
N SER A 194 -13.85 15.02 -16.05
CA SER A 194 -14.42 14.23 -14.95
C SER A 194 -13.41 14.08 -13.79
N PRO A 195 -13.85 14.30 -12.53
CA PRO A 195 -12.98 14.19 -11.37
C PRO A 195 -12.58 12.73 -11.12
N GLU A 196 -13.35 11.76 -11.61
CA GLU A 196 -13.03 10.33 -11.54
C GLU A 196 -11.82 9.98 -12.42
N ALA A 197 -11.82 10.41 -13.69
CA ALA A 197 -10.73 10.14 -14.63
C ALA A 197 -9.37 10.67 -14.15
N THR A 198 -9.39 11.61 -13.20
CA THR A 198 -8.22 12.37 -12.79
C THR A 198 -7.84 12.20 -11.33
N SER A 199 -8.74 11.61 -10.54
CA SER A 199 -8.46 11.11 -9.20
C SER A 199 -7.46 9.94 -9.25
N GLY A 200 -6.48 9.96 -8.35
CA GLY A 200 -5.61 8.81 -8.09
C GLY A 200 -6.38 7.63 -7.48
N ILE A 201 -5.77 6.45 -7.46
CA ILE A 201 -6.43 5.20 -7.02
C ILE A 201 -7.05 5.29 -5.61
N VAL A 202 -6.41 6.02 -4.69
CA VAL A 202 -6.91 6.26 -3.32
C VAL A 202 -8.19 7.08 -3.33
N ALA A 203 -8.19 8.19 -4.07
CA ALA A 203 -9.36 9.07 -4.19
C ALA A 203 -10.51 8.38 -4.95
N ARG A 204 -10.21 7.50 -5.90
CA ARG A 204 -11.21 6.64 -6.56
C ARG A 204 -11.78 5.60 -5.61
N GLY A 205 -10.92 4.90 -4.84
CA GLY A 205 -11.35 3.85 -3.91
C GLY A 205 -12.25 4.36 -2.79
N PHE A 206 -11.92 5.51 -2.20
CA PHE A 206 -12.76 6.15 -1.18
C PHE A 206 -13.88 7.01 -1.76
N PHE A 207 -14.05 7.05 -3.09
CA PHE A 207 -14.96 7.97 -3.79
C PHE A 207 -14.84 9.40 -3.27
N TRP A 208 -13.64 9.84 -2.92
CA TRP A 208 -13.46 11.07 -2.16
C TRP A 208 -13.95 12.29 -2.95
N TRP A 209 -13.90 12.24 -4.28
CA TRP A 209 -14.45 13.28 -5.15
C TRP A 209 -15.97 13.48 -4.95
N LEU A 210 -16.70 12.42 -4.57
CA LEU A 210 -18.14 12.46 -4.33
C LEU A 210 -18.50 13.33 -3.13
N ASN A 211 -17.62 13.42 -2.12
CA ASN A 211 -17.84 14.26 -0.93
C ASN A 211 -18.09 15.73 -1.30
N GLY A 212 -17.44 16.24 -2.36
CA GLY A 212 -17.67 17.60 -2.84
C GLY A 212 -19.07 17.79 -3.45
N LEU A 213 -19.57 16.76 -4.16
CA LEU A 213 -20.91 16.78 -4.75
C LEU A 213 -22.00 16.62 -3.67
N LEU A 214 -21.79 15.71 -2.72
CA LEU A 214 -22.70 15.50 -1.58
C LEU A 214 -22.84 16.78 -0.75
N GLY A 215 -21.74 17.47 -0.48
CA GLY A 215 -21.77 18.75 0.24
C GLY A 215 -22.53 19.86 -0.50
N LYS A 216 -22.46 19.90 -1.84
CA LYS A 216 -23.24 20.85 -2.65
C LYS A 216 -24.72 20.47 -2.65
N GLY A 217 -25.04 19.20 -2.81
CA GLY A 217 -26.42 18.69 -2.75
C GLY A 217 -27.10 18.86 -1.40
N PHE A 218 -26.31 18.87 -0.32
CA PHE A 218 -26.82 19.17 1.01
C PHE A 218 -27.22 20.66 1.17
N LYS A 219 -26.62 21.56 0.38
CA LYS A 219 -26.86 23.00 0.45
C LYS A 219 -27.83 23.52 -0.61
N SER A 220 -28.00 22.82 -1.73
CA SER A 220 -28.89 23.22 -2.82
C SER A 220 -29.39 22.03 -3.64
N VAL A 221 -30.51 22.21 -4.34
CA VAL A 221 -31.06 21.21 -5.27
C VAL A 221 -30.06 20.96 -6.41
N LEU A 222 -29.65 19.71 -6.58
CA LEU A 222 -28.73 19.29 -7.65
C LEU A 222 -29.41 19.46 -9.02
N SER A 223 -28.84 20.31 -9.86
CA SER A 223 -29.21 20.47 -11.27
C SER A 223 -28.27 19.62 -12.13
N PRO A 224 -28.72 19.10 -13.29
CA PRO A 224 -27.87 18.34 -14.22
C PRO A 224 -26.55 19.04 -14.60
N SER A 225 -26.53 20.37 -14.63
CA SER A 225 -25.34 21.17 -14.90
C SER A 225 -24.29 21.17 -13.77
N MET A 226 -24.66 20.72 -12.57
CA MET A 226 -23.76 20.57 -11.42
C MET A 226 -23.17 19.15 -11.30
N LEU A 227 -23.68 18.19 -12.08
CA LEU A 227 -23.10 16.85 -12.14
C LEU A 227 -21.82 16.85 -12.96
N TYR A 228 -20.91 15.96 -12.59
CA TYR A 228 -19.68 15.78 -13.34
C TYR A 228 -19.95 15.07 -14.67
N ASN A 229 -19.13 15.38 -15.67
CA ASN A 229 -19.15 14.65 -16.94
C ASN A 229 -18.80 13.16 -16.72
N ILE A 230 -19.42 12.30 -17.52
CA ILE A 230 -19.15 10.86 -17.55
C ILE A 230 -17.71 10.63 -18.02
N ASP A 231 -17.03 9.64 -17.43
CA ASP A 231 -15.69 9.22 -17.85
C ASP A 231 -15.69 8.86 -19.34
N ASP A 232 -14.65 9.25 -20.08
CA ASP A 232 -14.54 9.03 -21.51
C ASP A 232 -14.56 7.52 -21.85
N ASP A 233 -14.03 6.69 -20.96
CA ASP A 233 -14.03 5.22 -21.09
C ASP A 233 -15.45 4.61 -20.96
N LEU A 234 -16.39 5.34 -20.36
CA LEU A 234 -17.79 4.92 -20.18
C LEU A 234 -18.74 5.55 -21.20
N ARG A 235 -18.24 6.36 -22.14
CA ARG A 235 -19.07 6.98 -23.16
C ARG A 235 -19.50 5.96 -24.22
N SER A 236 -20.77 6.04 -24.61
CA SER A 236 -21.34 5.22 -25.68
C SER A 236 -20.58 5.38 -27.00
N GLU A 237 -20.06 6.57 -27.28
CA GLU A 237 -19.23 6.90 -28.45
C GLU A 237 -17.98 6.00 -28.58
N HIS A 238 -17.39 5.57 -27.46
CA HIS A 238 -16.23 4.68 -27.45
C HIS A 238 -16.62 3.20 -27.33
N LEU A 239 -17.65 2.88 -26.55
CA LEU A 239 -18.06 1.51 -26.27
C LEU A 239 -18.83 0.86 -27.44
N LEU A 240 -19.68 1.62 -28.14
CA LEU A 240 -20.49 1.11 -29.25
C LEU A 240 -19.66 0.61 -30.44
N PRO A 241 -18.63 1.32 -30.92
CA PRO A 241 -17.77 0.82 -32.00
C PRO A 241 -16.99 -0.45 -31.64
N GLN A 242 -16.52 -0.56 -30.39
CA GLN A 242 -15.81 -1.75 -29.91
C GLN A 242 -16.74 -2.97 -29.87
N LEU A 243 -17.94 -2.78 -29.32
CA LEU A 243 -18.94 -3.85 -29.27
C LEU A 243 -19.41 -4.25 -30.67
N SER A 244 -19.62 -3.28 -31.58
CA SER A 244 -20.08 -3.54 -32.95
C SER A 244 -19.03 -4.29 -33.77
N ALA A 245 -17.73 -3.98 -33.60
CA ALA A 245 -16.65 -4.72 -34.24
C ALA A 245 -16.62 -6.20 -33.79
N ILE A 246 -16.71 -6.46 -32.49
CA ILE A 246 -16.74 -7.83 -31.93
C ILE A 246 -18.02 -8.56 -32.38
N TRP A 247 -19.15 -7.87 -32.40
CA TRP A 247 -20.42 -8.39 -32.88
C TRP A 247 -20.36 -8.78 -34.35
N ASN A 248 -19.85 -7.92 -35.22
CA ASN A 248 -19.77 -8.18 -36.67
C ASN A 248 -18.85 -9.38 -36.99
N GLN A 249 -17.80 -9.61 -36.21
CA GLN A 249 -16.92 -10.80 -36.37
C GLN A 249 -17.57 -12.11 -35.93
N ARG A 250 -18.59 -12.05 -35.07
CA ARG A 250 -19.27 -13.21 -34.48
C ARG A 250 -20.70 -13.41 -34.97
N ARG A 251 -21.25 -12.43 -35.70
CA ARG A 251 -22.56 -12.48 -36.33
C ARG A 251 -22.63 -13.73 -37.22
N GLY A 252 -23.65 -14.56 -37.01
CA GLY A 252 -23.87 -15.79 -37.78
C GLY A 252 -23.12 -17.04 -37.28
N LYS A 253 -22.25 -16.94 -36.26
CA LYS A 253 -21.45 -18.09 -35.77
C LYS A 253 -22.11 -18.93 -34.66
N GLY A 254 -23.40 -18.73 -34.38
CA GLY A 254 -24.18 -19.58 -33.46
C GLY A 254 -25.24 -18.85 -32.63
N ARG A 255 -26.06 -19.64 -31.91
CA ARG A 255 -27.22 -19.21 -31.13
C ARG A 255 -26.91 -18.24 -29.97
N HIS A 256 -25.67 -18.23 -29.47
CA HIS A 256 -25.24 -17.42 -28.32
C HIS A 256 -24.25 -16.31 -28.69
N ALA A 257 -24.16 -15.94 -29.97
CA ALA A 257 -23.18 -14.97 -30.46
C ALA A 257 -23.21 -13.63 -29.72
N LEU A 258 -24.40 -13.16 -29.29
CA LEU A 258 -24.57 -11.86 -28.62
C LEU A 258 -23.97 -11.90 -27.21
N LEU A 259 -24.35 -12.91 -26.44
CA LEU A 259 -23.84 -13.13 -25.08
C LEU A 259 -22.32 -13.29 -25.08
N LEU A 260 -21.79 -14.05 -26.04
CA LEU A 260 -20.35 -14.23 -26.22
C LEU A 260 -19.64 -12.92 -26.55
N SER A 261 -20.22 -12.08 -27.42
CA SER A 261 -19.65 -10.77 -27.77
C SER A 261 -19.63 -9.81 -26.59
N ILE A 262 -20.73 -9.74 -25.82
CA ILE A 262 -20.82 -8.92 -24.60
C ILE A 262 -19.81 -9.44 -23.56
N SER A 263 -19.81 -10.74 -23.28
CA SER A 263 -18.88 -11.36 -22.32
C SER A 263 -17.43 -11.10 -22.71
N THR A 264 -17.08 -11.17 -24.00
CA THR A 264 -15.70 -10.93 -24.45
C THR A 264 -15.30 -9.46 -24.36
N SER A 265 -16.24 -8.54 -24.59
CA SER A 265 -16.02 -7.09 -24.45
C SER A 265 -15.83 -6.72 -22.97
N THR A 266 -16.61 -7.30 -22.06
CA THR A 266 -16.60 -6.95 -20.62
C THR A 266 -15.63 -7.81 -19.78
N LYS A 267 -15.02 -8.86 -20.34
CA LYS A 267 -14.18 -9.82 -19.57
C LYS A 267 -13.09 -9.16 -18.72
N MET A 268 -12.47 -8.10 -19.23
CA MET A 268 -11.41 -7.39 -18.51
C MET A 268 -11.96 -6.63 -17.30
N ALA A 269 -13.10 -5.93 -17.46
CA ALA A 269 -13.78 -5.27 -16.35
C ALA A 269 -14.23 -6.28 -15.28
N PHE A 270 -14.70 -7.46 -15.70
CA PHE A 270 -15.06 -8.54 -14.79
C PHE A 270 -13.83 -9.06 -14.02
N LEU A 271 -12.71 -9.27 -14.71
CA LEU A 271 -11.46 -9.73 -14.09
C LEU A 271 -10.93 -8.70 -13.07
N PHE A 272 -10.91 -7.42 -13.42
CA PHE A 272 -10.51 -6.34 -12.51
C PHE A 272 -11.45 -6.22 -11.29
N THR A 273 -12.72 -6.59 -11.42
CA THR A 273 -13.69 -6.59 -10.31
C THR A 273 -13.59 -7.86 -9.45
N ALA A 274 -13.25 -8.99 -10.06
CA ALA A 274 -13.14 -10.27 -9.37
C ALA A 274 -11.99 -10.29 -8.36
N VAL A 275 -10.84 -9.72 -8.71
CA VAL A 275 -9.63 -9.74 -7.84
C VAL A 275 -9.90 -9.09 -6.48
N PRO A 276 -10.40 -7.84 -6.37
CA PRO A 276 -10.75 -7.24 -5.09
C PRO A 276 -11.80 -8.04 -4.30
N ARG A 277 -12.76 -8.68 -5.00
CA ARG A 277 -13.79 -9.50 -4.36
C ARG A 277 -13.22 -10.77 -3.74
N LEU A 278 -12.27 -11.43 -4.40
CA LEU A 278 -11.59 -12.60 -3.84
C LEU A 278 -10.78 -12.22 -2.59
N ILE A 279 -10.09 -11.07 -2.62
CA ILE A 279 -9.38 -10.54 -1.45
C ILE A 279 -10.36 -10.26 -0.30
N LEU A 280 -11.51 -9.64 -0.58
CA LEU A 280 -12.55 -9.39 0.42
C LEU A 280 -13.09 -10.68 1.04
N ILE A 281 -13.30 -11.73 0.23
CA ILE A 281 -13.73 -13.04 0.72
C ILE A 281 -12.67 -13.61 1.66
N GLY A 282 -11.38 -13.53 1.29
CA GLY A 282 -10.27 -13.93 2.16
C GLY A 282 -10.32 -13.20 3.50
N PHE A 283 -10.47 -11.88 3.50
CA PHE A 283 -10.59 -11.11 4.76
C PHE A 283 -11.81 -11.49 5.59
N LYS A 284 -12.97 -11.73 4.96
CA LYS A 284 -14.18 -12.19 5.66
C LYS A 284 -13.98 -13.56 6.29
N VAL A 285 -13.28 -14.47 5.61
CA VAL A 285 -12.92 -15.78 6.17
C VAL A 285 -11.94 -15.64 7.33
N SER A 286 -11.03 -14.66 7.31
CA SER A 286 -10.08 -14.41 8.40
C SER A 286 -10.72 -13.80 9.67
N GLN A 287 -11.85 -13.10 9.57
CA GLN A 287 -12.54 -12.48 10.71
C GLN A 287 -12.85 -13.45 11.87
N PRO A 288 -13.49 -14.63 11.67
CA PRO A 288 -13.78 -15.56 12.77
C PRO A 288 -12.52 -16.10 13.44
N PHE A 289 -11.42 -16.30 12.70
CA PHE A 289 -10.14 -16.70 13.30
C PHE A 289 -9.58 -15.62 14.23
N LEU A 290 -9.67 -14.35 13.80
CA LEU A 290 -9.26 -13.22 14.62
C LEU A 290 -10.09 -13.12 15.90
N ILE A 291 -11.42 -13.24 15.81
CA ILE A 291 -12.32 -13.18 16.97
C ILE A 291 -12.04 -14.34 17.94
N ASN A 292 -11.94 -15.57 17.44
CA ASN A 292 -11.60 -16.74 18.25
C ASN A 292 -10.25 -16.53 18.96
N ARG A 293 -9.26 -15.94 18.27
CA ARG A 293 -7.96 -15.65 18.87
C ARG A 293 -8.03 -14.60 19.97
N ILE A 294 -8.78 -13.52 19.76
CA ILE A 294 -9.00 -12.49 20.78
C ILE A 294 -9.67 -13.11 22.02
N ILE A 295 -10.67 -13.98 21.83
CA ILE A 295 -11.34 -14.69 22.93
C ILE A 295 -10.33 -15.55 23.69
N LYS A 296 -9.54 -16.39 23.01
CA LYS A 296 -8.52 -17.23 23.65
C LYS A 296 -7.47 -16.42 24.40
N TYR A 297 -7.06 -15.27 23.87
CA TYR A 297 -6.10 -14.39 24.53
C TYR A 297 -6.68 -13.80 25.83
N VAL A 298 -7.91 -13.30 25.78
CA VAL A 298 -8.60 -12.75 26.96
C VAL A 298 -8.87 -13.83 28.01
N ASP A 299 -9.21 -15.05 27.59
CA ASP A 299 -9.50 -16.15 28.52
C ASP A 299 -8.21 -16.69 29.19
N GLY A 300 -7.10 -16.73 28.46
CA GLY A 300 -5.78 -17.05 29.01
C GLY A 300 -5.30 -16.04 30.07
N ASP A 301 -5.63 -14.76 29.90
CA ASP A 301 -5.32 -13.69 30.86
C ASP A 301 -6.22 -13.74 32.11
N ARG A 302 -7.44 -14.27 31.98
CA ARG A 302 -8.28 -14.58 33.15
C ARG A 302 -7.69 -15.72 33.97
N GLY A 303 -7.18 -16.77 33.32
CA GLY A 303 -6.56 -17.92 33.99
C GLY A 303 -5.37 -17.54 34.89
N SER A 304 -4.52 -16.60 34.47
CA SER A 304 -3.38 -16.12 35.26
C SER A 304 -3.80 -15.24 36.45
N HIS A 305 -4.86 -14.43 36.28
CA HIS A 305 -5.41 -13.60 37.36
C HIS A 305 -6.07 -14.42 38.47
N TRP A 306 -6.79 -15.50 38.13
CA TRP A 306 -7.40 -16.40 39.12
C TRP A 306 -6.36 -17.18 39.93
N VAL A 307 -5.26 -17.62 39.31
CA VAL A 307 -4.16 -18.30 40.02
C VAL A 307 -3.45 -17.34 40.97
N SER A 308 -3.20 -16.09 40.56
CA SER A 308 -2.55 -15.10 41.44
C SER A 308 -3.45 -14.70 42.62
N THR A 309 -4.77 -14.57 42.40
CA THR A 309 -5.72 -14.19 43.46
C THR A 309 -5.95 -15.33 44.47
N ASN A 310 -5.97 -16.60 44.02
CA ASN A 310 -6.10 -17.74 44.92
C ASN A 310 -4.82 -18.05 45.71
N THR A 311 -3.64 -17.66 45.21
CA THR A 311 -2.38 -17.83 45.95
C THR A 311 -2.26 -16.82 47.11
N ILE A 312 -2.89 -15.65 46.99
CA ILE A 312 -2.97 -14.67 48.09
C ILE A 312 -4.01 -15.09 49.14
N PHE A 313 -5.04 -15.84 48.76
CA PHE A 313 -6.08 -16.33 49.69
C PHE A 313 -5.72 -17.61 50.45
N PHE A 314 -4.71 -18.37 50.01
CA PHE A 314 -4.23 -19.59 50.68
C PHE A 314 -2.92 -19.40 51.47
N GLY A 315 -2.48 -18.15 51.66
CA GLY A 315 -1.24 -17.79 52.35
C GLY A 315 -1.41 -17.15 53.74
N ILE A 316 -2.43 -17.55 54.51
CA ILE A 316 -2.58 -17.24 55.95
C ILE A 316 -2.85 -18.54 56.71
#